data_AF-A0A378JAP3-F1
#
_entry.id   AF-A0A378JAP3-F1
#
_cell.length_a   1.000
_cell.length_b   1.000
_cell.length_c   1.000
_cell.angle_alpha   90.00
_cell.angle_beta   90.00
_cell.angle_gamma   90.00
#
_symmetry.space_group_name_H-M   'P 1'
#
loop_
_entity.id
_entity.type
_entity.pdbx_description
1 polymer ?
#
loop_
_entity_poly.entity_id
_entity_poly.type
_entity_poly.pdbx_seq_one_letter_code
_entity_poly.pdbx_strand_id
1 'polypeptide(L)'
;MYTKVQFNEEELNHKKIRVTDQNLKDILDWKTTKIKLSRVDTPVKVTDINQSRIGNCYMLAALGSILEKDTEYLNKILKYDVLNKTVEISLRENQEVWTYVLDATKIDSLEANDHTHAAIFLLEKAYALHRVLTGEAYAIRQQNNKNSLKEKEHDFSLNVEQVREGKIVSSFENFKIHSQSFEDALNQGHPRDVYQHLGLSADTEALAKPEDPFKKIIALRSSLNVIRSGKEDYIDMNREDLFNQNFNSVIDRFSFTLNLNDSEKESLKQNFLKLIELPKQDRESIVDEIKKHLTNLIDSPKALIVERATEFVTSLFTQELDIKSIAARLIRTIPQKRGFALYTTEQEELFKKISENLTQNKLVSVESKETIGKSSENSATTGVGEPISKGLVGKHAYHVLDSYQRDGLKFLLIRNPWGHTVRDYQWKKKQIGNQTVSFLSAHAKTNLDSKSKEKSHGLGEITNSARLLDDKKFEKEYKKNGYFEVELTDFTKRFWGLTITKNPLDIKVETNNTSKFNNFKSEYQQARKAKILEQLRQEIIEIDSPEDLDQFKQSLKDRSEFKVLKTGQGTITKIMNLKTSSVEALEDILNQKERSFDSMSPNFKK
;
A
#
# COMPACT_ATOMS: atom_id res chain seq x y z
N MET A 1 1.41 34.72 -17.48
CA MET A 1 2.00 35.35 -16.28
C MET A 1 2.19 34.25 -15.26
N TYR A 2 3.41 33.78 -15.04
CA TYR A 2 3.69 32.67 -14.12
C TYR A 2 3.97 33.22 -12.72
N THR A 3 3.20 32.78 -11.73
CA THR A 3 3.39 33.13 -10.32
C THR A 3 4.71 32.54 -9.86
N LYS A 4 5.69 33.38 -9.50
CA LYS A 4 6.93 32.93 -8.84
C LYS A 4 6.52 32.17 -7.58
N VAL A 5 6.89 30.89 -7.51
CA VAL A 5 6.90 30.19 -6.22
C VAL A 5 7.85 30.98 -5.31
N GLN A 6 7.30 31.64 -4.30
CA GLN A 6 8.10 32.27 -3.24
C GLN A 6 8.77 31.14 -2.46
N PHE A 7 9.99 30.80 -2.86
CA PHE A 7 10.89 30.08 -1.97
C PHE A 7 11.32 31.09 -0.89
N ASN A 8 11.32 30.68 0.37
CA ASN A 8 12.08 31.43 1.38
C ASN A 8 13.53 31.48 0.87
N GLU A 9 14.00 32.66 0.47
CA GLU A 9 15.35 32.91 -0.03
C GLU A 9 16.41 32.82 1.08
N GLU A 10 16.24 31.91 2.04
CA GLU A 10 17.36 31.45 2.86
C GLU A 10 18.30 30.69 1.93
N GLU A 11 19.25 31.42 1.34
CA GLU A 11 20.48 31.05 0.61
C GLU A 11 20.66 29.57 0.24
N LEU A 12 19.69 28.94 -0.41
CA LEU A 12 19.93 27.64 -1.03
C LEU A 12 20.93 27.87 -2.15
N ASN A 13 22.06 27.17 -2.09
CA ASN A 13 23.02 27.15 -3.19
C ASN A 13 22.27 26.75 -4.46
N HIS A 14 22.30 27.62 -5.47
CA HIS A 14 21.62 27.40 -6.74
C HIS A 14 22.67 27.23 -7.83
N LYS A 15 22.77 26.01 -8.37
CA LYS A 15 23.54 25.70 -9.57
C LYS A 15 22.63 25.68 -10.78
N LYS A 16 22.99 26.43 -11.81
CA LYS A 16 22.34 26.38 -13.12
C LYS A 16 23.33 25.85 -14.15
N ILE A 17 23.04 24.67 -14.69
CA ILE A 17 23.94 23.89 -15.53
C ILE A 17 23.38 23.86 -16.95
N ARG A 18 24.14 24.35 -17.92
CA ARG A 18 23.74 24.34 -19.32
C ARG A 18 24.32 23.11 -20.02
N VAL A 19 23.46 22.30 -20.63
CA VAL A 19 23.86 21.10 -21.38
C VAL A 19 23.12 21.05 -22.71
N THR A 20 23.88 21.04 -23.81
CA THR A 20 23.33 20.91 -25.17
C THR A 20 23.21 19.44 -25.59
N ASP A 21 22.39 19.17 -26.59
CA ASP A 21 22.29 17.84 -27.20
C ASP A 21 23.63 17.35 -27.76
N GLN A 22 24.47 18.27 -28.24
CA GLN A 22 25.83 17.94 -28.68
C GLN A 22 26.69 17.45 -27.51
N ASN A 23 26.58 18.07 -26.33
CA ASN A 23 27.28 17.58 -25.14
C ASN A 23 26.81 16.18 -24.73
N LEU A 24 25.50 15.93 -24.74
CA LEU A 24 24.94 14.61 -24.43
C LEU A 24 25.40 13.54 -25.41
N LYS A 25 25.45 13.86 -26.71
CA LYS A 25 25.94 12.95 -27.75
C LYS A 25 27.43 12.68 -27.62
N ASP A 26 28.26 13.71 -27.48
CA ASP A 26 29.72 13.55 -27.52
C ASP A 26 30.27 12.79 -26.30
N ILE A 27 29.58 12.87 -25.16
CA ILE A 27 30.10 12.38 -23.88
C ILE A 27 29.34 11.14 -23.39
N LEU A 28 28.03 11.08 -23.63
CA LEU A 28 27.16 9.98 -23.19
C LEU A 28 26.65 9.12 -24.34
N ASP A 29 26.92 9.48 -25.59
CA ASP A 29 26.34 8.87 -26.80
C ASP A 29 24.79 8.88 -26.81
N TRP A 30 24.18 9.83 -26.09
CA TRP A 30 22.74 9.98 -26.06
C TRP A 30 22.26 10.74 -27.30
N LYS A 31 21.52 10.04 -28.16
CA LYS A 31 20.90 10.63 -29.36
C LYS A 31 19.58 11.30 -28.99
N THR A 32 19.23 12.36 -29.70
CA THR A 32 18.02 13.14 -29.39
C THR A 32 17.14 13.38 -30.61
N THR A 33 15.82 13.44 -30.40
CA THR A 33 14.84 13.91 -31.38
C THR A 33 14.05 15.11 -30.88
N LYS A 34 13.72 16.01 -31.81
CA LYS A 34 12.84 17.13 -31.54
C LYS A 34 11.46 16.64 -31.12
N ILE A 35 10.95 17.20 -30.03
CA ILE A 35 9.58 16.97 -29.58
C ILE A 35 8.67 18.14 -29.96
N LYS A 36 7.40 17.84 -30.20
CA LYS A 36 6.39 18.87 -30.45
C LYS A 36 5.97 19.51 -29.13
N LEU A 37 6.47 20.70 -28.87
CA LEU A 37 6.32 21.41 -27.59
C LEU A 37 4.99 22.15 -27.43
N SER A 38 4.13 22.14 -28.45
CA SER A 38 2.78 22.73 -28.40
C SER A 38 1.85 22.10 -27.34
N ARG A 39 2.35 21.13 -26.56
CA ARG A 39 1.66 20.49 -25.44
C ARG A 39 2.19 20.92 -24.07
N VAL A 40 3.30 21.65 -23.96
CA VAL A 40 3.81 22.08 -22.64
C VAL A 40 2.82 23.03 -21.93
N ASP A 41 1.94 23.69 -22.68
CA ASP A 41 0.96 24.63 -22.14
C ASP A 41 -0.29 23.96 -21.52
N THR A 42 -0.44 22.63 -21.65
CA THR A 42 -1.54 21.91 -21.00
C THR A 42 -1.13 21.36 -19.64
N PRO A 43 -2.00 21.38 -18.62
CA PRO A 43 -1.71 20.75 -17.34
C PRO A 43 -1.38 19.26 -17.52
N VAL A 44 -0.28 18.82 -16.93
CA VAL A 44 0.16 17.43 -17.02
C VAL A 44 -0.69 16.59 -16.10
N LYS A 45 -1.21 15.48 -16.61
CA LYS A 45 -2.00 14.52 -15.86
C LYS A 45 -1.17 13.31 -15.52
N VAL A 46 -1.50 12.68 -14.41
CA VAL A 46 -1.00 11.35 -14.03
C VAL A 46 -1.21 10.30 -15.14
N THR A 47 -2.31 10.40 -15.91
CA THR A 47 -2.60 9.51 -17.04
C THR A 47 -1.66 9.74 -18.23
N ASP A 48 -0.89 10.83 -18.23
CA ASP A 48 0.12 11.06 -19.26
C ASP A 48 1.42 10.27 -19.02
N ILE A 49 1.57 9.68 -17.83
CA ILE A 49 2.65 8.76 -17.49
C ILE A 49 2.32 7.40 -18.12
N ASN A 50 3.14 6.92 -19.04
CA ASN A 50 3.01 5.62 -19.65
C ASN A 50 4.40 5.05 -19.88
N GLN A 51 4.87 4.28 -18.90
CA GLN A 51 6.17 3.66 -18.94
C GLN A 51 6.15 2.45 -19.88
N SER A 52 7.22 2.32 -20.66
CA SER A 52 7.43 1.22 -21.59
C SER A 52 8.53 0.30 -21.06
N ARG A 53 9.73 0.31 -21.65
CA ARG A 53 10.79 -0.66 -21.33
C ARG A 53 11.92 -0.11 -20.46
N ILE A 54 11.87 1.17 -20.09
CA ILE A 54 12.87 1.76 -19.20
C ILE A 54 12.50 1.41 -17.74
N GLY A 55 13.46 0.94 -16.95
CA GLY A 55 13.26 0.57 -15.53
C GLY A 55 13.14 1.75 -14.56
N ASN A 56 12.45 2.83 -14.94
CA ASN A 56 12.32 4.07 -14.17
C ASN A 56 10.99 4.17 -13.40
N CYS A 57 10.40 3.03 -13.05
CA CYS A 57 9.11 2.96 -12.37
C CYS A 57 9.10 3.71 -11.04
N TYR A 58 10.21 3.75 -10.32
CA TYR A 58 10.39 4.50 -9.07
C TYR A 58 10.15 6.01 -9.28
N MET A 59 10.77 6.56 -10.32
CA MET A 59 10.60 7.96 -10.71
C MET A 59 9.14 8.26 -11.07
N LEU A 60 8.57 7.40 -11.92
CA LEU A 60 7.23 7.61 -12.47
C LEU A 60 6.11 7.36 -11.44
N ALA A 61 6.31 6.46 -10.47
CA ALA A 61 5.39 6.27 -9.35
C ALA A 61 5.40 7.49 -8.42
N ALA A 62 6.58 8.00 -8.05
CA ALA A 62 6.69 9.21 -7.23
C ALA A 62 6.07 10.42 -7.94
N LEU A 63 6.41 10.64 -9.22
CA LEU A 63 5.80 11.69 -10.05
C LEU A 63 4.28 11.52 -10.17
N GLY A 64 3.80 10.29 -10.40
CA GLY A 64 2.37 9.99 -10.47
C GLY A 64 1.64 10.36 -9.18
N SER A 65 2.24 10.09 -8.02
CA SER A 65 1.68 10.49 -6.71
C SER A 65 1.53 12.01 -6.60
N ILE A 66 2.53 12.76 -7.09
CA ILE A 66 2.49 14.23 -7.07
C ILE A 66 1.40 14.73 -8.02
N LEU A 67 1.40 14.27 -9.27
CA LEU A 67 0.46 14.73 -10.30
C LEU A 67 -1.01 14.37 -10.02
N GLU A 68 -1.26 13.30 -9.24
CA GLU A 68 -2.61 12.97 -8.76
C GLU A 68 -3.18 14.05 -7.83
N LYS A 69 -2.31 14.79 -7.15
CA LYS A 69 -2.67 15.83 -6.17
C LYS A 69 -2.44 17.26 -6.70
N ASP A 70 -1.46 17.45 -7.56
CA ASP A 70 -1.03 18.73 -8.09
C ASP A 70 -0.61 18.60 -9.56
N THR A 71 -1.58 18.75 -10.47
CA THR A 71 -1.35 18.69 -11.93
C THR A 71 -0.51 19.85 -12.46
N GLU A 72 -0.31 20.91 -11.67
CA GLU A 72 0.52 22.06 -12.03
C GLU A 72 1.95 21.93 -11.50
N TYR A 73 2.25 20.88 -10.74
CA TYR A 73 3.55 20.70 -10.12
C TYR A 73 4.71 20.79 -11.13
N LEU A 74 4.57 20.17 -12.30
CA LEU A 74 5.61 20.26 -13.33
C LEU A 74 5.84 21.69 -13.82
N ASN A 75 4.83 22.55 -13.88
CA ASN A 75 5.00 23.96 -14.24
C ASN A 75 5.78 24.75 -13.17
N LYS A 76 5.89 24.22 -11.95
CA LYS A 76 6.67 24.84 -10.86
C LYS A 76 8.17 24.57 -11.01
N ILE A 77 8.53 23.38 -11.53
CA ILE A 77 9.93 22.96 -11.66
C ILE A 77 10.46 23.03 -13.09
N LEU A 78 9.58 23.11 -14.10
CA LEU A 78 9.91 23.14 -15.52
C LEU A 78 9.49 24.48 -16.12
N LYS A 79 10.42 25.17 -16.78
CA LYS A 79 10.17 26.41 -17.54
C LYS A 79 10.60 26.23 -18.97
N TYR A 80 9.75 26.62 -19.91
CA TYR A 80 10.05 26.54 -21.33
C TYR A 80 10.39 27.91 -21.91
N ASP A 81 11.55 28.00 -22.57
CA ASP A 81 11.97 29.18 -23.33
C ASP A 81 11.72 28.92 -24.83
N VAL A 82 10.65 29.54 -25.33
CA VAL A 82 10.20 29.40 -26.73
C VAL A 82 11.24 29.98 -27.70
N LEU A 83 11.90 31.08 -27.33
CA LEU A 83 12.82 31.80 -28.21
C LEU A 83 14.08 30.96 -28.45
N ASN A 84 14.64 30.43 -27.36
CA ASN A 84 15.87 29.65 -27.39
C ASN A 84 15.62 28.15 -27.64
N LYS A 85 14.36 27.71 -27.61
CA LYS A 85 13.96 26.30 -27.71
C LYS A 85 14.63 25.43 -26.63
N THR A 86 14.83 26.01 -25.46
CA THR A 86 15.41 25.34 -24.29
C THR A 86 14.38 25.16 -23.19
N VAL A 87 14.62 24.20 -22.31
CA VAL A 87 13.85 23.98 -21.09
C VAL A 87 14.77 24.13 -19.88
N GLU A 88 14.28 24.78 -18.83
CA GLU A 88 14.93 24.80 -17.51
C GLU A 88 14.18 23.84 -16.59
N ILE A 89 14.88 22.90 -15.95
CA ILE A 89 14.28 21.95 -15.00
C ILE A 89 15.07 21.98 -13.69
N SER A 90 14.39 22.31 -12.60
CA SER A 90 15.00 22.37 -11.26
C SER A 90 14.76 21.08 -10.48
N LEU A 91 15.85 20.44 -10.06
CA LEU A 91 15.90 19.30 -9.15
C LEU A 91 16.65 19.71 -7.87
N ARG A 92 16.52 18.92 -6.81
CA ARG A 92 17.22 19.15 -5.55
C ARG A 92 18.22 18.04 -5.24
N GLU A 93 19.31 18.43 -4.61
CA GLU A 93 20.29 17.51 -4.04
C GLU A 93 20.68 18.07 -2.67
N ASN A 94 20.29 17.38 -1.60
CA ASN A 94 20.43 17.88 -0.23
C ASN A 94 19.79 19.27 -0.03
N GLN A 95 20.60 20.29 0.27
CA GLN A 95 20.17 21.69 0.41
C GLN A 95 20.48 22.52 -0.85
N GLU A 96 20.86 21.89 -1.96
CA GLU A 96 21.21 22.56 -3.21
C GLU A 96 20.10 22.40 -4.25
N VAL A 97 19.85 23.46 -5.04
CA VAL A 97 18.96 23.42 -6.20
C VAL A 97 19.80 23.36 -7.47
N TRP A 98 19.57 22.32 -8.27
CA TRP A 98 20.24 22.07 -9.54
C TRP A 98 19.26 22.34 -10.68
N THR A 99 19.50 23.38 -11.46
CA THR A 99 18.66 23.74 -12.62
C THR A 99 19.36 23.41 -13.91
N TYR A 100 18.81 22.47 -14.66
CA TYR A 100 19.32 22.03 -15.95
C TYR A 100 18.70 22.86 -17.07
N VAL A 101 19.53 23.55 -17.84
CA VAL A 101 19.12 24.23 -19.08
C VAL A 101 19.45 23.29 -20.25
N LEU A 102 18.42 22.69 -20.83
CA LEU A 102 18.52 21.64 -21.84
C LEU A 102 17.88 22.07 -23.15
N ASP A 103 18.38 21.56 -24.27
CA ASP A 103 17.63 21.61 -25.53
C ASP A 103 16.32 20.83 -25.37
N ALA A 104 15.22 21.41 -25.86
CA ALA A 104 13.87 20.86 -25.70
C ALA A 104 13.61 19.71 -26.71
N THR A 105 14.34 18.63 -26.51
CA THR A 105 14.33 17.38 -27.27
C THR A 105 14.15 16.20 -26.31
N LYS A 106 13.68 15.06 -26.82
CA LYS A 106 13.68 13.79 -26.07
C LYS A 106 14.90 12.97 -26.46
N ILE A 107 15.33 12.07 -25.58
CA ILE A 107 16.35 11.08 -25.91
C ILE A 107 15.72 9.99 -26.79
N ASP A 108 16.40 9.63 -27.87
CA ASP A 108 16.06 8.50 -28.72
C ASP A 108 16.55 7.22 -28.07
N SER A 109 15.60 6.42 -27.59
CA SER A 109 15.85 5.11 -27.03
C SER A 109 14.99 4.07 -27.76
N LEU A 110 15.55 2.88 -27.99
CA LEU A 110 14.80 1.73 -28.51
C LEU A 110 13.69 1.27 -27.53
N GLU A 111 13.80 1.71 -26.28
CA GLU A 111 12.96 1.35 -25.14
C GLU A 111 12.13 2.52 -24.62
N ALA A 112 12.13 3.65 -25.36
CA ALA A 112 11.52 4.90 -24.96
C ALA A 112 10.09 4.71 -24.41
N ASN A 113 9.81 5.41 -23.31
CA ASN A 113 8.48 5.45 -22.73
C ASN A 113 7.47 6.09 -23.70
N ASP A 114 6.20 5.70 -23.55
CA ASP A 114 5.12 6.13 -24.44
C ASP A 114 4.26 7.25 -23.80
N HIS A 115 4.91 8.19 -23.12
CA HIS A 115 4.25 9.32 -22.49
C HIS A 115 3.45 10.14 -23.51
N THR A 116 2.24 10.56 -23.14
CA THR A 116 1.40 11.42 -23.99
C THR A 116 1.76 12.90 -23.87
N HIS A 117 2.54 13.27 -22.85
CA HIS A 117 2.92 14.64 -22.54
C HIS A 117 4.45 14.88 -22.60
N ALA A 118 4.87 15.90 -23.35
CA ALA A 118 6.27 16.24 -23.62
C ALA A 118 7.09 16.56 -22.35
N ALA A 119 6.48 17.21 -21.38
CA ALA A 119 7.15 17.59 -20.12
C ALA A 119 7.72 16.39 -19.35
N ILE A 120 7.12 15.21 -19.47
CA ILE A 120 7.59 14.01 -18.75
C ILE A 120 8.91 13.54 -19.36
N PHE A 121 9.04 13.49 -20.69
CA PHE A 121 10.30 13.17 -21.36
C PHE A 121 11.43 14.15 -21.01
N LEU A 122 11.10 15.44 -20.90
CA LEU A 122 12.07 16.47 -20.53
C LEU A 122 12.53 16.29 -19.07
N LEU A 123 11.60 15.95 -18.16
CA LEU A 123 11.94 15.63 -16.77
C LEU A 123 12.82 14.38 -16.68
N GLU A 124 12.51 13.32 -17.42
CA GLU A 124 13.33 12.11 -17.50
C GLU A 124 14.74 12.42 -17.99
N LYS A 125 14.89 13.24 -19.04
CA LYS A 125 16.18 13.71 -19.54
C LYS A 125 16.99 14.45 -18.47
N ALA A 126 16.36 15.39 -17.76
CA ALA A 126 17.01 16.12 -16.67
C ALA A 126 17.37 15.21 -15.48
N TYR A 127 16.48 14.28 -15.13
CA TYR A 127 16.67 13.35 -14.02
C TYR A 127 17.80 12.35 -14.32
N ALA A 128 17.83 11.78 -15.53
CA ALA A 128 18.92 10.91 -15.97
C ALA A 128 20.28 11.62 -15.90
N LEU A 129 20.34 12.85 -16.44
CA LEU A 129 21.54 13.67 -16.39
C LEU A 129 21.94 14.01 -14.94
N HIS A 130 20.97 14.31 -14.07
CA HIS A 130 21.23 14.55 -12.66
C HIS A 130 21.95 13.36 -12.01
N ARG A 131 21.43 12.15 -12.20
CA ARG A 131 22.01 10.92 -11.64
C ARG A 131 23.38 10.57 -12.22
N VAL A 132 23.65 10.94 -13.48
CA VAL A 132 24.99 10.83 -14.07
C VAL A 132 25.97 11.76 -13.35
N LEU A 133 25.60 13.04 -13.21
CA LEU A 133 26.49 14.07 -12.68
C LEU A 133 26.72 13.94 -11.17
N THR A 134 25.76 13.41 -10.42
CA THR A 134 25.90 13.12 -8.98
C THR A 134 26.58 11.78 -8.71
N GLY A 135 26.78 10.93 -9.72
CA GLY A 135 27.35 9.60 -9.59
C GLY A 135 26.40 8.56 -8.98
N GLU A 136 25.14 8.93 -8.71
CA GLU A 136 24.15 8.06 -8.07
C GLU A 136 23.85 6.81 -8.89
N ALA A 137 23.65 6.97 -10.21
CA ALA A 137 23.34 5.86 -11.11
C ALA A 137 24.48 4.80 -11.11
N TYR A 138 25.73 5.26 -11.14
CA TYR A 138 26.89 4.39 -11.10
C TYR A 138 27.00 3.65 -9.75
N ALA A 139 26.78 4.36 -8.63
CA ALA A 139 26.80 3.76 -7.30
C ALA A 139 25.77 2.63 -7.15
N ILE A 140 24.54 2.85 -7.63
CA ILE A 140 23.46 1.85 -7.61
C ILE A 140 23.81 0.63 -8.48
N ARG A 141 24.38 0.86 -9.66
CA ARG A 141 24.83 -0.22 -10.56
C ARG A 141 25.93 -1.08 -9.91
N GLN A 142 26.90 -0.45 -9.25
CA GLN A 142 27.98 -1.16 -8.55
C GLN A 142 27.47 -2.01 -7.38
N GLN A 143 26.46 -1.54 -6.64
CA GLN A 143 25.84 -2.32 -5.57
C GLN A 143 25.15 -3.59 -6.10
N ASN A 144 24.52 -3.49 -7.27
CA ASN A 144 23.76 -4.59 -7.87
C ASN A 144 24.63 -5.56 -8.67
N ASN A 145 25.79 -5.14 -9.17
CA ASN A 145 26.70 -5.98 -9.95
C ASN A 145 28.12 -5.97 -9.37
N LYS A 146 28.34 -6.77 -8.31
CA LYS A 146 29.64 -6.94 -7.66
C LYS A 146 30.78 -7.38 -8.59
N ASN A 147 30.46 -7.88 -9.79
CA ASN A 147 31.43 -8.37 -10.77
C ASN A 147 31.62 -7.44 -11.97
N SER A 148 31.03 -6.24 -11.97
CA SER A 148 31.21 -5.33 -13.11
C SER A 148 32.68 -4.88 -13.22
N LEU A 149 33.23 -4.94 -14.43
CA LEU A 149 34.55 -4.40 -14.74
C LEU A 149 34.59 -2.92 -14.38
N LYS A 150 35.72 -2.44 -13.84
CA LYS A 150 35.92 -1.01 -13.58
C LYS A 150 35.75 -0.23 -14.88
N GLU A 151 34.63 0.47 -15.01
CA GLU A 151 34.38 1.35 -16.13
C GLU A 151 35.32 2.55 -16.06
N LYS A 152 35.68 3.09 -17.23
CA LYS A 152 36.55 4.26 -17.28
C LYS A 152 35.75 5.49 -16.87
N GLU A 153 36.32 6.25 -15.96
CA GLU A 153 35.83 7.57 -15.55
C GLU A 153 36.26 8.61 -16.59
N HIS A 154 35.38 9.56 -16.89
CA HIS A 154 35.59 10.63 -17.86
C HIS A 154 35.38 11.99 -17.18
N ASP A 155 36.17 12.98 -17.59
CA ASP A 155 35.96 14.38 -17.21
C ASP A 155 34.92 15.01 -18.14
N PHE A 156 33.83 15.49 -17.55
CA PHE A 156 32.78 16.22 -18.25
C PHE A 156 32.78 17.68 -17.78
N SER A 157 33.38 18.57 -18.58
CA SER A 157 33.40 20.00 -18.29
C SER A 157 32.11 20.68 -18.74
N LEU A 158 31.40 21.34 -17.82
CA LEU A 158 30.13 22.02 -18.09
C LEU A 158 30.15 23.45 -17.56
N ASN A 159 29.41 24.34 -18.25
CA ASN A 159 29.18 25.69 -17.76
C ASN A 159 28.13 25.66 -16.63
N VAL A 160 28.55 26.13 -15.46
CA VAL A 160 27.74 26.25 -14.26
C VAL A 160 27.66 27.73 -13.87
N GLU A 161 26.43 28.22 -13.78
CA GLU A 161 26.08 29.53 -13.23
C GLU A 161 25.66 29.35 -11.76
N GLN A 162 26.25 30.12 -10.86
CA GLN A 162 25.92 30.14 -9.42
C GLN A 162 25.66 31.57 -8.95
N VAL A 163 24.79 31.72 -7.96
CA VAL A 163 24.63 33.00 -7.27
C VAL A 163 25.63 33.07 -6.11
N ARG A 164 26.55 34.03 -6.14
CA ARG A 164 27.49 34.32 -5.04
C ARG A 164 27.41 35.81 -4.71
N GLU A 165 27.12 36.13 -3.45
CA GLU A 165 26.98 37.52 -2.98
C GLU A 165 25.99 38.35 -3.84
N GLY A 166 24.87 37.72 -4.24
CA GLY A 166 23.85 38.35 -5.08
C GLY A 166 24.22 38.55 -6.55
N LYS A 167 25.39 38.08 -7.01
CA LYS A 167 25.82 38.13 -8.42
C LYS A 167 25.82 36.74 -9.04
N ILE A 168 25.43 36.66 -10.31
CA ILE A 168 25.55 35.43 -11.11
C ILE A 168 27.00 35.33 -11.57
N VAL A 169 27.68 34.25 -11.19
CA VAL A 169 29.04 33.91 -11.60
C VAL A 169 28.97 32.66 -12.48
N SER A 170 29.50 32.75 -13.69
CA SER A 170 29.65 31.61 -14.61
C SER A 170 31.05 31.03 -14.50
N SER A 171 31.16 29.72 -14.35
CA SER A 171 32.42 28.99 -14.34
C SER A 171 32.28 27.64 -15.03
N PHE A 172 33.40 27.09 -15.51
CA PHE A 172 33.44 25.70 -15.96
C PHE A 172 33.75 24.79 -14.77
N GLU A 173 32.86 23.84 -14.48
CA GLU A 173 33.09 22.79 -13.49
C GLU A 173 33.32 21.45 -14.20
N ASN A 174 34.29 20.67 -13.70
CA ASN A 174 34.58 19.33 -14.22
C ASN A 174 33.86 18.29 -13.37
N PHE A 175 32.96 17.54 -13.99
CA PHE A 175 32.25 16.42 -13.38
C PHE A 175 32.95 15.12 -13.74
N LYS A 176 33.22 14.29 -12.73
CA LYS A 176 33.73 12.95 -12.91
C LYS A 176 32.56 12.00 -13.13
N ILE A 177 32.42 11.48 -14.35
CA ILE A 177 31.29 10.64 -14.72
C ILE A 177 31.73 9.29 -15.27
N HIS A 178 30.83 8.32 -15.23
CA HIS A 178 30.98 7.05 -15.93
C HIS A 178 30.06 7.05 -17.15
N SER A 179 30.55 6.55 -18.28
CA SER A 179 29.71 6.43 -19.49
C SER A 179 28.62 5.41 -19.23
N GLN A 180 27.36 5.82 -19.41
CA GLN A 180 26.20 4.97 -19.19
C GLN A 180 25.10 5.31 -20.17
N SER A 181 24.31 4.31 -20.56
CA SER A 181 23.14 4.51 -21.40
C SER A 181 22.09 5.37 -20.69
N PHE A 182 21.17 5.95 -21.46
CA PHE A 182 20.08 6.75 -20.89
C PHE A 182 19.16 5.87 -20.03
N GLU A 183 18.94 4.65 -20.47
CA GLU A 183 18.18 3.62 -19.79
C GLU A 183 18.84 3.28 -18.46
N ASP A 184 20.14 3.00 -18.44
CA ASP A 184 20.88 2.71 -17.20
C ASP A 184 20.86 3.89 -16.23
N ALA A 185 20.95 5.12 -16.74
CA ALA A 185 20.88 6.34 -15.94
C ALA A 185 19.51 6.52 -15.25
N LEU A 186 18.44 6.01 -15.86
CA LEU A 186 17.08 6.06 -15.32
C LEU A 186 16.67 4.79 -14.58
N ASN A 187 17.36 3.69 -14.81
CA ASN A 187 17.02 2.40 -14.25
C ASN A 187 17.20 2.43 -12.73
N GLN A 188 16.31 1.73 -12.03
CA GLN A 188 16.39 1.51 -10.59
C GLN A 188 16.29 2.82 -9.78
N GLY A 189 16.52 2.73 -8.47
CA GLY A 189 16.39 3.82 -7.52
C GLY A 189 15.30 3.54 -6.49
N HIS A 190 14.88 4.59 -5.79
CA HIS A 190 13.91 4.50 -4.71
C HIS A 190 12.93 5.68 -4.82
N PRO A 191 11.61 5.52 -4.56
CA PRO A 191 10.67 6.64 -4.66
C PRO A 191 11.00 7.78 -3.69
N ARG A 192 11.64 7.44 -2.57
CA ARG A 192 12.19 8.39 -1.58
C ARG A 192 13.15 9.38 -2.22
N ASP A 193 14.15 8.87 -2.93
CA ASP A 193 15.19 9.70 -3.53
C ASP A 193 14.58 10.58 -4.61
N VAL A 194 13.66 10.03 -5.41
CA VAL A 194 12.90 10.80 -6.40
C VAL A 194 12.12 11.93 -5.73
N TYR A 195 11.36 11.66 -4.67
CA TYR A 195 10.66 12.73 -3.93
C TYR A 195 11.64 13.80 -3.47
N GLN A 196 12.80 13.41 -2.93
CA GLN A 196 13.83 14.33 -2.48
C GLN A 196 14.37 15.19 -3.63
N HIS A 197 14.65 14.61 -4.80
CA HIS A 197 15.06 15.36 -5.99
C HIS A 197 13.96 16.28 -6.54
N LEU A 198 12.70 15.92 -6.29
CA LEU A 198 11.53 16.76 -6.55
C LEU A 198 11.24 17.73 -5.37
N GLY A 199 12.17 17.87 -4.44
CA GLY A 199 12.09 18.82 -3.33
C GLY A 199 11.04 18.49 -2.27
N LEU A 200 10.64 17.22 -2.17
CA LEU A 200 9.74 16.69 -1.16
C LEU A 200 10.51 15.71 -0.27
N SER A 201 10.57 15.96 1.04
CA SER A 201 11.18 15.00 1.95
C SER A 201 10.25 13.79 2.14
N ALA A 202 10.81 12.59 2.08
CA ALA A 202 10.09 11.35 2.30
C ALA A 202 10.89 10.37 3.16
N ASP A 203 10.17 9.53 3.89
CA ASP A 203 10.72 8.39 4.62
C ASP A 203 10.33 7.10 3.91
N THR A 204 11.17 6.09 4.07
CA THR A 204 10.85 4.73 3.64
C THR A 204 10.92 3.80 4.81
N GLU A 205 9.94 2.93 4.89
CA GLU A 205 9.97 1.78 5.77
C GLU A 205 9.87 0.48 4.98
N ALA A 206 10.61 -0.51 5.46
CA ALA A 206 10.35 -1.88 5.06
C ALA A 206 9.02 -2.31 5.67
N LEU A 207 8.07 -2.70 4.84
CA LEU A 207 6.91 -3.44 5.28
C LEU A 207 7.42 -4.70 5.97
N ALA A 208 7.04 -4.87 7.23
CA ALA A 208 7.45 -6.02 8.02
C ALA A 208 7.29 -7.28 7.17
N LYS A 209 8.37 -8.03 6.98
CA LYS A 209 8.23 -9.40 6.47
C LYS A 209 7.34 -10.06 7.52
N PRO A 210 6.11 -10.47 7.19
CA PRO A 210 5.29 -11.15 8.17
C PRO A 210 6.14 -12.33 8.62
N GLU A 211 6.60 -12.29 9.88
CA GLU A 211 7.26 -13.44 10.47
C GLU A 211 6.33 -14.61 10.23
N ASP A 212 6.88 -15.73 9.77
CA ASP A 212 6.03 -16.88 9.51
C ASP A 212 5.39 -17.28 10.84
N PRO A 213 4.10 -16.99 11.07
CA PRO A 213 3.49 -17.23 12.38
C PRO A 213 3.45 -18.72 12.64
N PHE A 214 3.44 -19.53 11.58
CA PHE A 214 3.52 -20.97 11.71
C PHE A 214 4.86 -21.40 12.29
N LYS A 215 5.97 -20.66 12.11
CA LYS A 215 7.21 -20.98 12.84
C LYS A 215 7.04 -20.81 14.35
N LYS A 216 6.35 -19.76 14.80
CA LYS A 216 6.05 -19.55 16.23
C LYS A 216 5.14 -20.66 16.76
N ILE A 217 4.08 -20.98 16.02
CA ILE A 217 3.11 -22.03 16.36
C ILE A 217 3.79 -23.43 16.35
N ILE A 218 4.64 -23.72 15.37
CA ILE A 218 5.43 -24.96 15.28
C ILE A 218 6.40 -25.06 16.48
N ALA A 219 6.99 -23.95 16.92
CA ALA A 219 7.87 -23.96 18.08
C ALA A 219 7.13 -24.42 19.35
N LEU A 220 5.84 -24.09 19.51
CA LEU A 220 5.00 -24.58 20.61
C LEU A 220 4.94 -26.11 20.68
N ARG A 221 4.96 -26.80 19.53
CA ARG A 221 4.93 -28.27 19.47
C ARG A 221 6.12 -28.90 20.18
N SER A 222 7.30 -28.31 20.02
CA SER A 222 8.54 -28.78 20.67
C SER A 222 8.53 -28.47 22.17
N SER A 223 7.98 -27.30 22.54
CA SER A 223 7.82 -26.88 23.93
C SER A 223 6.92 -27.81 24.75
N LEU A 224 5.91 -28.41 24.13
CA LEU A 224 5.05 -29.40 24.79
C LEU A 224 5.79 -30.67 25.24
N ASN A 225 7.01 -30.96 24.74
CA ASN A 225 7.80 -32.09 25.23
C ASN A 225 8.24 -31.92 26.68
N VAL A 226 8.46 -30.68 27.14
CA VAL A 226 8.79 -30.40 28.55
C VAL A 226 7.62 -30.78 29.45
N ILE A 227 6.40 -30.44 29.03
CA ILE A 227 5.16 -30.83 29.73
C ILE A 227 4.98 -32.35 29.68
N ARG A 228 5.23 -32.97 28.53
CA ARG A 228 5.15 -34.43 28.34
C ARG A 228 6.07 -35.18 29.31
N SER A 229 7.32 -34.75 29.43
CA SER A 229 8.32 -35.38 30.30
C SER A 229 8.02 -35.24 31.79
N GLY A 230 7.37 -34.15 32.20
CA GLY A 230 7.08 -33.90 33.61
C GLY A 230 8.35 -33.64 34.43
N LYS A 231 8.21 -33.65 35.76
CA LYS A 231 9.35 -33.44 36.69
C LYS A 231 10.20 -34.69 36.85
N GLU A 232 9.59 -35.86 36.78
CA GLU A 232 10.21 -37.17 37.01
C GLU A 232 11.42 -37.42 36.10
N ASP A 233 11.32 -37.08 34.81
CA ASP A 233 12.40 -37.25 33.84
C ASP A 233 13.63 -36.34 34.15
N TYR A 234 13.48 -35.34 35.04
CA TYR A 234 14.53 -34.41 35.47
C TYR A 234 15.04 -34.68 36.89
N ILE A 235 14.21 -35.27 37.76
CA ILE A 235 14.57 -35.64 39.13
C ILE A 235 15.65 -36.71 39.13
N ASP A 236 15.56 -37.69 38.23
CA ASP A 236 16.57 -38.75 38.07
C ASP A 236 17.98 -38.20 37.72
N MET A 237 18.06 -36.93 37.30
CA MET A 237 19.31 -36.26 36.95
C MET A 237 19.77 -35.20 37.97
N ASN A 238 19.07 -35.00 39.10
CA ASN A 238 19.26 -33.85 40.02
C ASN A 238 19.15 -32.49 39.30
N ARG A 239 18.17 -32.34 38.38
CA ARG A 239 18.02 -31.15 37.50
C ARG A 239 16.67 -30.44 37.63
N GLU A 240 16.12 -30.33 38.84
CA GLU A 240 14.83 -29.64 39.05
C GLU A 240 14.86 -28.17 38.60
N ASP A 241 15.96 -27.44 38.85
CA ASP A 241 16.10 -26.06 38.41
C ASP A 241 16.01 -25.92 36.88
N LEU A 242 16.59 -26.88 36.15
CA LEU A 242 16.53 -26.90 34.69
C LEU A 242 15.11 -27.18 34.19
N PHE A 243 14.36 -28.06 34.87
CA PHE A 243 12.94 -28.25 34.57
C PHE A 243 12.16 -26.95 34.75
N ASN A 244 12.31 -26.28 35.90
CA ASN A 244 11.60 -25.03 36.19
C ASN A 244 11.93 -23.92 35.17
N GLN A 245 13.20 -23.79 34.78
CA GLN A 245 13.62 -22.86 33.72
C GLN A 245 12.97 -23.19 32.37
N ASN A 246 13.01 -24.46 31.96
CA ASN A 246 12.39 -24.90 30.71
C ASN A 246 10.87 -24.72 30.73
N PHE A 247 10.22 -25.07 31.84
CA PHE A 247 8.78 -24.90 32.03
C PHE A 247 8.36 -23.44 31.91
N ASN A 248 9.03 -22.52 32.60
CA ASN A 248 8.75 -21.09 32.47
C ASN A 248 8.98 -20.59 31.04
N SER A 249 10.03 -21.07 30.35
CA SER A 249 10.25 -20.77 28.93
C SER A 249 9.10 -21.27 28.03
N VAL A 250 8.51 -22.43 28.35
CA VAL A 250 7.29 -22.92 27.66
C VAL A 250 6.13 -21.95 27.89
N ILE A 251 5.86 -21.56 29.14
CA ILE A 251 4.78 -20.61 29.46
C ILE A 251 4.98 -19.27 28.73
N ASP A 252 6.19 -18.73 28.73
CA ASP A 252 6.50 -17.47 28.03
C ASP A 252 6.28 -17.58 26.52
N ARG A 253 6.66 -18.71 25.90
CA ARG A 253 6.44 -18.92 24.46
C ARG A 253 4.95 -19.02 24.10
N PHE A 254 4.17 -19.76 24.90
CA PHE A 254 2.72 -19.83 24.70
C PHE A 254 2.07 -18.46 24.94
N SER A 255 2.43 -17.78 26.02
CA SER A 255 1.94 -16.44 26.35
C SER A 255 2.20 -15.45 25.22
N PHE A 256 3.42 -15.44 24.69
CA PHE A 256 3.79 -14.59 23.57
C PHE A 256 3.05 -14.95 22.29
N THR A 257 2.93 -16.24 21.96
CA THR A 257 2.30 -16.70 20.70
C THR A 257 0.78 -16.49 20.69
N LEU A 258 0.13 -16.67 21.83
CA LEU A 258 -1.31 -16.48 22.02
C LEU A 258 -1.68 -15.04 22.42
N ASN A 259 -0.68 -14.18 22.64
CA ASN A 259 -0.83 -12.83 23.17
C ASN A 259 -1.71 -12.81 24.44
N LEU A 260 -1.33 -13.62 25.43
CA LEU A 260 -2.03 -13.72 26.71
C LEU A 260 -1.67 -12.53 27.61
N ASN A 261 -2.66 -12.03 28.37
CA ASN A 261 -2.42 -11.13 29.49
C ASN A 261 -1.89 -11.90 30.72
N ASP A 262 -1.49 -11.18 31.78
CA ASP A 262 -0.88 -11.80 32.96
C ASP A 262 -1.80 -12.82 33.67
N SER A 263 -3.10 -12.55 33.73
CA SER A 263 -4.07 -13.46 34.35
C SER A 263 -4.28 -14.73 33.52
N GLU A 264 -4.40 -14.61 32.20
CA GLU A 264 -4.50 -15.74 31.28
C GLU A 264 -3.20 -16.56 31.24
N LYS A 265 -2.03 -15.89 31.31
CA LYS A 265 -0.72 -16.54 31.41
C LYS A 265 -0.59 -17.35 32.69
N GLU A 266 -1.01 -16.80 33.84
CA GLU A 266 -1.02 -17.54 35.10
C GLU A 266 -2.01 -18.70 35.06
N SER A 267 -3.19 -18.51 34.46
CA SER A 267 -4.16 -19.59 34.26
C SER A 267 -3.61 -20.72 33.40
N LEU A 268 -2.90 -20.40 32.32
CA LEU A 268 -2.19 -21.39 31.49
C LEU A 268 -1.14 -22.14 32.30
N LYS A 269 -0.34 -21.42 33.09
CA LYS A 269 0.67 -22.00 33.96
C LYS A 269 0.07 -22.98 34.96
N GLN A 270 -1.01 -22.59 35.64
CA GLN A 270 -1.71 -23.46 36.59
C GLN A 270 -2.30 -24.70 35.91
N ASN A 271 -2.85 -24.58 34.70
CA ASN A 271 -3.34 -25.74 33.95
C ASN A 271 -2.20 -26.69 33.55
N PHE A 272 -1.06 -26.16 33.11
CA PHE A 272 0.09 -26.99 32.77
C PHE A 272 0.71 -27.65 34.01
N LEU A 273 0.73 -26.98 35.16
CA LEU A 273 1.16 -27.60 36.43
C LEU A 273 0.24 -28.78 36.81
N LYS A 274 -1.08 -28.60 36.73
CA LYS A 274 -2.05 -29.70 36.95
C LYS A 274 -1.84 -30.86 35.99
N LEU A 275 -1.55 -30.58 34.71
CA LEU A 275 -1.23 -31.61 33.72
C LEU A 275 0.05 -32.38 34.07
N ILE A 276 1.06 -31.71 34.61
CA ILE A 276 2.32 -32.34 35.03
C ILE A 276 2.11 -33.31 36.19
N GLU A 277 1.17 -33.03 37.09
CA GLU A 277 0.82 -33.87 38.25
C GLU A 277 0.08 -35.17 37.87
N LEU A 278 -0.42 -35.30 36.64
CA LEU A 278 -1.09 -36.51 36.16
C LEU A 278 -0.10 -37.68 35.96
N PRO A 279 -0.59 -38.93 36.02
CA PRO A 279 0.19 -40.09 35.60
C PRO A 279 0.77 -39.89 34.19
N LYS A 280 2.02 -40.33 33.98
CA LYS A 280 2.75 -40.11 32.72
C LYS A 280 1.93 -40.49 31.48
N GLN A 281 1.25 -41.64 31.50
CA GLN A 281 0.43 -42.10 30.38
C GLN A 281 -0.74 -41.14 30.04
N ASP A 282 -1.46 -40.65 31.05
CA ASP A 282 -2.58 -39.73 30.86
C ASP A 282 -2.09 -38.37 30.34
N ARG A 283 -0.98 -37.88 30.92
CA ARG A 283 -0.32 -36.65 30.50
C ARG A 283 0.16 -36.73 29.04
N GLU A 284 0.77 -37.84 28.64
CA GLU A 284 1.20 -38.08 27.27
C GLU A 284 0.02 -38.05 26.30
N SER A 285 -1.10 -38.70 26.64
CA SER A 285 -2.32 -38.71 25.83
C SER A 285 -2.86 -37.30 25.60
N ILE A 286 -2.96 -36.49 26.66
CA ILE A 286 -3.45 -35.10 26.56
C ILE A 286 -2.49 -34.23 25.74
N VAL A 287 -1.18 -34.35 25.98
CA VAL A 287 -0.19 -33.60 25.19
C VAL A 287 -0.26 -33.96 23.71
N ASP A 288 -0.47 -35.24 23.38
CA ASP A 288 -0.59 -35.68 21.99
C ASP A 288 -1.90 -35.17 21.33
N GLU A 289 -2.98 -35.05 22.10
CA GLU A 289 -4.21 -34.37 21.66
C GLU A 289 -3.98 -32.87 21.41
N ILE A 290 -3.32 -32.14 22.32
CA ILE A 290 -2.96 -30.72 22.11
C ILE A 290 -2.09 -30.58 20.85
N LYS A 291 -1.08 -31.45 20.68
CA LYS A 291 -0.23 -31.46 19.48
C LYS A 291 -1.02 -31.76 18.21
N LYS A 292 -2.04 -32.62 18.28
CA LYS A 292 -2.94 -32.91 17.16
C LYS A 292 -3.76 -31.67 16.80
N HIS A 293 -4.36 -30.96 17.76
CA HIS A 293 -5.07 -29.71 17.49
C HIS A 293 -4.15 -28.63 16.93
N LEU A 294 -2.93 -28.51 17.45
CA LEU A 294 -1.91 -27.60 16.94
C LEU A 294 -1.51 -27.94 15.49
N THR A 295 -1.30 -29.22 15.19
CA THR A 295 -1.00 -29.70 13.83
C THR A 295 -2.17 -29.42 12.90
N ASN A 296 -3.40 -29.70 13.36
CA ASN A 296 -4.61 -29.35 12.62
C ASN A 296 -4.69 -27.86 12.36
N LEU A 297 -4.37 -26.98 13.31
CA LEU A 297 -4.36 -25.53 13.10
C LEU A 297 -3.33 -25.11 12.02
N ILE A 298 -2.13 -25.69 12.05
CA ILE A 298 -1.05 -25.40 11.10
C ILE A 298 -1.40 -25.86 9.69
N ASP A 299 -1.83 -27.12 9.56
CA ASP A 299 -2.12 -27.76 8.28
C ASP A 299 -3.51 -27.39 7.75
N SER A 300 -4.33 -26.75 8.59
CA SER A 300 -5.71 -26.50 8.22
C SER A 300 -5.81 -25.51 7.06
N PRO A 301 -6.75 -25.80 6.16
CA PRO A 301 -7.27 -24.80 5.24
C PRO A 301 -7.67 -23.54 6.02
N LYS A 302 -7.14 -22.39 5.62
CA LYS A 302 -7.36 -21.10 6.32
C LYS A 302 -8.83 -20.72 6.57
N ALA A 303 -9.77 -21.35 5.88
CA ALA A 303 -11.20 -21.14 6.13
C ALA A 303 -11.70 -21.75 7.44
N LEU A 304 -11.04 -22.80 7.91
CA LEU A 304 -11.34 -23.50 9.16
C LEU A 304 -10.54 -22.93 10.34
N ILE A 305 -9.74 -21.89 10.12
CA ILE A 305 -8.77 -21.44 11.12
C ILE A 305 -9.42 -20.97 12.40
N VAL A 306 -10.63 -20.41 12.32
CA VAL A 306 -11.39 -19.94 13.49
C VAL A 306 -11.76 -21.13 14.37
N GLU A 307 -12.46 -22.11 13.79
CA GLU A 307 -12.84 -23.37 14.46
C GLU A 307 -11.63 -24.07 15.06
N ARG A 308 -10.54 -24.21 14.29
CA ARG A 308 -9.31 -24.91 14.74
C ARG A 308 -8.54 -24.15 15.80
N ALA A 309 -8.53 -22.82 15.74
CA ALA A 309 -7.94 -22.00 16.79
C ALA A 309 -8.73 -22.14 18.08
N THR A 310 -10.08 -22.13 18.00
CA THR A 310 -10.95 -22.36 19.17
C THR A 310 -10.75 -23.75 19.75
N GLU A 311 -10.72 -24.82 18.95
CA GLU A 311 -10.42 -26.18 19.41
C GLU A 311 -9.06 -26.26 20.11
N PHE A 312 -8.02 -25.68 19.51
CA PHE A 312 -6.69 -25.65 20.08
C PHE A 312 -6.66 -24.90 21.42
N VAL A 313 -7.22 -23.70 21.49
CA VAL A 313 -7.26 -22.93 22.74
C VAL A 313 -8.08 -23.65 23.80
N THR A 314 -9.22 -24.25 23.43
CA THR A 314 -10.03 -25.06 24.35
C THR A 314 -9.21 -26.22 24.94
N SER A 315 -8.37 -26.87 24.14
CA SER A 315 -7.51 -27.97 24.63
C SER A 315 -6.44 -27.52 25.66
N LEU A 316 -6.13 -26.23 25.74
CA LEU A 316 -5.13 -25.69 26.68
C LEU A 316 -5.72 -25.29 28.03
N PHE A 317 -7.03 -25.04 28.11
CA PHE A 317 -7.67 -24.45 29.27
C PHE A 317 -8.84 -25.30 29.79
N THR A 318 -8.87 -25.54 31.10
CA THR A 318 -9.93 -26.35 31.75
C THR A 318 -10.97 -25.51 32.48
N GLN A 319 -10.81 -24.18 32.50
CA GLN A 319 -11.66 -23.23 33.24
C GLN A 319 -12.40 -22.26 32.29
N GLU A 320 -13.39 -21.55 32.82
CA GLU A 320 -14.16 -20.47 32.16
C GLU A 320 -13.28 -19.24 31.84
N LEU A 321 -12.30 -19.39 30.95
CA LEU A 321 -11.69 -18.26 30.26
C LEU A 321 -12.53 -17.90 29.03
N ASP A 322 -12.38 -16.67 28.57
CA ASP A 322 -12.91 -16.26 27.28
C ASP A 322 -12.07 -16.87 26.13
N ILE A 323 -12.30 -18.17 25.88
CA ILE A 323 -11.67 -18.95 24.82
C ILE A 323 -11.86 -18.29 23.46
N LYS A 324 -13.01 -17.65 23.24
CA LYS A 324 -13.31 -16.96 21.97
C LYS A 324 -12.39 -15.76 21.79
N SER A 325 -12.17 -14.95 22.83
CA SER A 325 -11.24 -13.83 22.78
C SER A 325 -9.79 -14.26 22.57
N ILE A 326 -9.31 -15.27 23.28
CA ILE A 326 -7.94 -15.81 23.09
C ILE A 326 -7.78 -16.35 21.66
N ALA A 327 -8.74 -17.13 21.16
CA ALA A 327 -8.71 -17.65 19.80
C ALA A 327 -8.73 -16.50 18.76
N ALA A 328 -9.53 -15.45 18.97
CA ALA A 328 -9.55 -14.27 18.12
C ALA A 328 -8.19 -13.57 18.07
N ARG A 329 -7.49 -13.42 19.22
CA ARG A 329 -6.13 -12.86 19.26
C ARG A 329 -5.13 -13.74 18.51
N LEU A 330 -5.19 -15.06 18.65
CA LEU A 330 -4.36 -16.00 17.87
C LEU A 330 -4.64 -15.89 16.36
N ILE A 331 -5.90 -15.80 15.94
CA ILE A 331 -6.26 -15.65 14.52
C ILE A 331 -5.68 -14.35 13.94
N ARG A 332 -5.64 -13.28 14.74
CA ARG A 332 -5.02 -11.99 14.41
C ARG A 332 -3.49 -12.04 14.36
N THR A 333 -2.82 -13.15 14.67
CA THR A 333 -1.37 -13.31 14.41
C THR A 333 -1.10 -14.11 13.13
N ILE A 334 -2.11 -14.76 12.54
CA ILE A 334 -1.94 -15.65 11.39
C ILE A 334 -2.45 -14.95 10.11
N PRO A 335 -1.58 -14.63 9.12
CA PRO A 335 -2.03 -14.04 7.87
C PRO A 335 -2.98 -14.98 7.14
N GLN A 336 -4.16 -14.47 6.78
CA GLN A 336 -5.22 -15.29 6.21
C GLN A 336 -5.10 -15.46 4.69
N LYS A 337 -6.10 -16.10 4.08
CA LYS A 337 -6.28 -16.10 2.62
C LYS A 337 -7.05 -14.83 2.26
N ARG A 338 -6.92 -14.38 1.02
CA ARG A 338 -7.65 -13.21 0.53
C ARG A 338 -9.15 -13.51 0.50
N GLY A 339 -9.97 -12.51 0.79
CA GLY A 339 -11.43 -12.65 0.79
C GLY A 339 -12.03 -13.13 2.11
N PHE A 340 -11.25 -13.29 3.19
CA PHE A 340 -11.80 -13.72 4.48
C PHE A 340 -12.17 -12.57 5.42
N ALA A 341 -11.86 -11.31 5.08
CA ALA A 341 -12.06 -10.16 5.96
C ALA A 341 -11.43 -10.30 7.37
N LEU A 342 -10.41 -11.17 7.47
CA LEU A 342 -9.67 -11.43 8.70
C LEU A 342 -8.22 -10.99 8.48
N TYR A 343 -7.82 -9.98 9.23
CA TYR A 343 -6.52 -9.31 9.11
C TYR A 343 -5.71 -9.50 10.38
N THR A 344 -4.38 -9.59 10.25
CA THR A 344 -3.50 -9.56 11.41
C THR A 344 -3.42 -8.15 11.99
N THR A 345 -3.03 -8.02 13.26
CA THR A 345 -2.84 -6.70 13.88
C THR A 345 -1.91 -5.81 13.04
N GLU A 346 -0.81 -6.37 12.54
CA GLU A 346 0.16 -5.63 11.71
C GLU A 346 -0.45 -5.21 10.35
N GLN A 347 -1.33 -6.04 9.77
CA GLN A 347 -2.04 -5.67 8.54
C GLN A 347 -3.01 -4.50 8.81
N GLU A 348 -3.72 -4.53 9.93
CA GLU A 348 -4.65 -3.45 10.29
C GLU A 348 -3.94 -2.14 10.59
N GLU A 349 -2.83 -2.19 11.34
CA GLU A 349 -1.99 -1.02 11.62
C GLU A 349 -1.41 -0.44 10.33
N LEU A 350 -0.92 -1.28 9.42
CA LEU A 350 -0.43 -0.84 8.12
C LEU A 350 -1.52 -0.16 7.30
N PHE A 351 -2.71 -0.76 7.23
CA PHE A 351 -3.84 -0.17 6.50
C PHE A 351 -4.25 1.17 7.09
N LYS A 352 -4.35 1.25 8.42
CA LYS A 352 -4.64 2.49 9.16
C LYS A 352 -3.60 3.55 8.85
N LYS A 353 -2.31 3.20 8.94
CA LYS A 353 -1.19 4.11 8.64
C LYS A 353 -1.27 4.68 7.23
N ILE A 354 -1.47 3.82 6.22
CA ILE A 354 -1.60 4.28 4.83
C ILE A 354 -2.82 5.22 4.71
N SER A 355 -3.96 4.83 5.27
CA SER A 355 -5.20 5.61 5.22
C SER A 355 -5.07 6.99 5.87
N GLU A 356 -4.43 7.07 7.04
CA GLU A 356 -4.19 8.32 7.75
C GLU A 356 -3.27 9.26 6.95
N ASN A 357 -2.18 8.75 6.38
CA ASN A 357 -1.26 9.57 5.58
C ASN A 357 -1.92 10.07 4.27
N LEU A 358 -2.71 9.23 3.60
CA LEU A 358 -3.49 9.65 2.43
C LEU A 358 -4.53 10.72 2.79
N THR A 359 -5.20 10.58 3.94
CA THR A 359 -6.18 11.56 4.45
C THR A 359 -5.50 12.89 4.81
N GLN A 360 -4.25 12.85 5.28
CA GLN A 360 -3.42 14.02 5.54
C GLN A 360 -2.84 14.65 4.25
N ASN A 361 -3.25 14.19 3.06
CA ASN A 361 -2.73 14.67 1.78
C ASN A 361 -1.20 14.48 1.62
N LYS A 362 -0.63 13.48 2.28
CA LYS A 362 0.74 13.03 2.01
C LYS A 362 0.74 12.11 0.80
N LEU A 363 1.90 12.04 0.14
CA LEU A 363 2.09 11.18 -1.02
C LEU A 363 2.60 9.82 -0.54
N VAL A 364 2.06 8.75 -1.14
CA VAL A 364 2.37 7.38 -0.75
C VAL A 364 2.72 6.57 -1.99
N SER A 365 3.91 5.97 -1.97
CA SER A 365 4.37 5.01 -2.97
C SER A 365 4.73 3.69 -2.30
N VAL A 366 4.61 2.59 -3.06
CA VAL A 366 4.82 1.23 -2.56
C VAL A 366 5.65 0.43 -3.55
N GLU A 367 6.47 -0.46 -3.01
CA GLU A 367 7.40 -1.28 -3.79
C GLU A 367 7.06 -2.75 -3.66
N SER A 368 6.92 -3.38 -4.82
CA SER A 368 6.70 -4.82 -4.92
C SER A 368 7.99 -5.60 -4.72
N LYS A 369 7.87 -6.80 -4.15
CA LYS A 369 8.99 -7.74 -4.00
C LYS A 369 9.54 -8.11 -5.36
N GLU A 370 10.78 -8.55 -5.42
CA GLU A 370 11.32 -9.15 -6.64
C GLU A 370 10.46 -10.36 -7.08
N THR A 371 10.10 -11.22 -6.14
CA THR A 371 9.24 -12.38 -6.40
C THR A 371 7.79 -12.14 -5.95
N ILE A 372 6.92 -11.79 -6.90
CA ILE A 372 5.48 -11.52 -6.68
C ILE A 372 4.54 -12.70 -6.99
N GLY A 373 5.08 -13.89 -7.20
CA GLY A 373 4.32 -15.10 -7.56
C GLY A 373 5.08 -16.37 -7.22
N LYS A 374 4.47 -17.53 -7.47
CA LYS A 374 5.28 -18.72 -7.71
C LYS A 374 5.82 -18.50 -9.13
N SER A 375 7.11 -18.23 -9.27
CA SER A 375 7.77 -18.22 -10.57
C SER A 375 7.56 -19.60 -11.17
N SER A 376 6.57 -19.76 -12.04
CA SER A 376 6.73 -20.77 -13.07
C SER A 376 7.95 -20.34 -13.86
N GLU A 377 8.86 -21.25 -14.17
CA GLU A 377 10.02 -21.00 -15.05
C GLU A 377 9.62 -20.37 -16.41
N ASN A 378 8.30 -20.33 -16.70
CA ASN A 378 7.67 -19.69 -17.86
C ASN A 378 6.89 -18.39 -17.55
N SER A 379 7.12 -17.70 -16.44
CA SER A 379 6.43 -16.43 -16.20
C SER A 379 6.83 -15.42 -17.26
N ALA A 380 5.84 -14.81 -17.93
CA ALA A 380 6.09 -13.73 -18.88
C ALA A 380 6.96 -12.66 -18.21
N THR A 381 8.15 -12.47 -18.75
CA THR A 381 9.01 -11.34 -18.43
C THR A 381 8.56 -10.15 -19.26
N THR A 382 8.81 -8.96 -18.74
CA THR A 382 8.58 -7.75 -19.52
C THR A 382 9.73 -7.49 -20.46
N GLY A 383 9.62 -6.46 -21.29
CA GLY A 383 10.75 -6.02 -22.10
C GLY A 383 12.00 -5.73 -21.25
N VAL A 384 11.83 -5.46 -19.95
CA VAL A 384 12.90 -5.17 -18.98
C VAL A 384 13.32 -6.40 -18.16
N GLY A 385 12.74 -7.58 -18.43
CA GLY A 385 13.06 -8.81 -17.70
C GLY A 385 12.35 -8.97 -16.34
N GLU A 386 11.46 -8.06 -15.96
CA GLU A 386 10.79 -8.11 -14.65
C GLU A 386 9.69 -9.19 -14.63
N PRO A 387 9.56 -9.96 -13.53
CA PRO A 387 8.58 -11.02 -13.44
C PRO A 387 7.17 -10.44 -13.30
N ILE A 388 6.25 -10.85 -14.18
CA ILE A 388 4.81 -10.57 -14.02
C ILE A 388 4.12 -11.76 -13.34
N SER A 389 3.29 -11.47 -12.34
CA SER A 389 2.41 -12.45 -11.72
C SER A 389 1.03 -11.85 -11.51
N LYS A 390 0.04 -12.36 -12.26
CA LYS A 390 -1.39 -12.02 -12.09
C LYS A 390 -1.63 -10.50 -12.10
N GLY A 391 -1.03 -9.78 -13.04
CA GLY A 391 -1.22 -8.34 -13.19
C GLY A 391 -0.46 -7.46 -12.22
N LEU A 392 0.44 -8.03 -11.42
CA LEU A 392 1.50 -7.29 -10.73
C LEU A 392 2.82 -7.55 -11.45
N VAL A 393 3.72 -6.59 -11.33
CA VAL A 393 5.13 -6.59 -11.73
C VAL A 393 5.98 -6.65 -10.47
N GLY A 394 7.05 -7.46 -10.45
CA GLY A 394 8.01 -7.54 -9.35
C GLY A 394 9.16 -6.55 -9.51
N LYS A 395 9.81 -6.19 -8.40
CA LYS A 395 10.85 -5.14 -8.36
C LYS A 395 10.37 -3.81 -8.95
N HIS A 396 9.10 -3.50 -8.74
CA HIS A 396 8.40 -2.38 -9.35
C HIS A 396 7.75 -1.47 -8.32
N ALA A 397 7.71 -0.17 -8.60
CA ALA A 397 7.04 0.84 -7.77
C ALA A 397 5.64 1.21 -8.32
N TYR A 398 4.74 1.48 -7.39
CA TYR A 398 3.36 1.90 -7.64
C TYR A 398 3.06 3.10 -6.74
N HIS A 399 2.20 4.01 -7.20
CA HIS A 399 1.66 5.01 -6.28
C HIS A 399 0.32 4.55 -5.72
N VAL A 400 0.09 4.86 -4.45
CA VAL A 400 -1.13 4.56 -3.73
C VAL A 400 -2.02 5.81 -3.75
N LEU A 401 -3.23 5.64 -4.26
CA LEU A 401 -4.20 6.72 -4.38
C LEU A 401 -5.13 6.79 -3.19
N ASP A 402 -5.57 5.62 -2.74
CA ASP A 402 -6.70 5.50 -1.82
C ASP A 402 -6.63 4.20 -1.01
N SER A 403 -7.39 4.18 0.08
CA SER A 403 -7.56 3.04 0.97
C SER A 403 -9.02 3.02 1.45
N TYR A 404 -9.71 1.91 1.30
CA TYR A 404 -11.12 1.80 1.71
C TYR A 404 -11.49 0.36 2.06
N GLN A 405 -12.67 0.20 2.66
CA GLN A 405 -13.24 -1.09 3.02
C GLN A 405 -14.52 -1.32 2.21
N ARG A 406 -14.72 -2.55 1.74
CA ARG A 406 -15.91 -3.02 1.01
C ARG A 406 -16.19 -4.46 1.41
N ASP A 407 -17.40 -4.72 1.91
CA ASP A 407 -17.84 -6.06 2.36
C ASP A 407 -16.89 -6.70 3.39
N GLY A 408 -16.40 -5.90 4.34
CA GLY A 408 -15.41 -6.32 5.35
C GLY A 408 -13.98 -6.44 4.83
N LEU A 409 -13.77 -6.40 3.51
CA LEU A 409 -12.44 -6.47 2.90
C LEU A 409 -11.81 -5.09 2.77
N LYS A 410 -10.53 -5.00 3.10
CA LYS A 410 -9.70 -3.79 3.01
C LYS A 410 -8.92 -3.80 1.70
N PHE A 411 -9.02 -2.72 0.94
CA PHE A 411 -8.39 -2.54 -0.36
C PHE A 411 -7.55 -1.28 -0.42
N LEU A 412 -6.44 -1.36 -1.16
CA LEU A 412 -5.64 -0.22 -1.58
C LEU A 412 -5.85 0.00 -3.07
N LEU A 413 -6.21 1.22 -3.47
CA LEU A 413 -6.24 1.61 -4.88
C LEU A 413 -4.83 2.09 -5.25
N ILE A 414 -4.20 1.39 -6.18
CA ILE A 414 -2.85 1.72 -6.65
C ILE A 414 -2.84 1.90 -8.16
N ARG A 415 -1.78 2.52 -8.66
CA ARG A 415 -1.53 2.64 -10.10
C ARG A 415 -0.16 2.13 -10.49
N ASN A 416 -0.16 1.30 -11.53
CA ASN A 416 1.05 0.90 -12.22
C ASN A 416 1.45 1.97 -13.26
N PRO A 417 2.66 2.56 -13.19
CA PRO A 417 3.13 3.53 -14.18
C PRO A 417 3.20 2.99 -15.62
N TRP A 418 3.18 1.67 -15.83
CA TRP A 418 3.07 1.05 -17.16
C TRP A 418 1.71 1.27 -17.83
N GLY A 419 0.67 1.63 -17.08
CA GLY A 419 -0.66 1.90 -17.63
C GLY A 419 -1.46 0.66 -18.07
N HIS A 420 -0.83 -0.47 -18.42
CA HIS A 420 -1.52 -1.60 -19.05
C HIS A 420 -1.48 -2.92 -18.26
N THR A 421 -0.60 -3.05 -17.27
CA THR A 421 -0.53 -4.26 -16.43
C THR A 421 -1.29 -4.04 -15.14
N VAL A 422 -2.51 -4.61 -15.06
CA VAL A 422 -3.40 -4.47 -13.91
C VAL A 422 -3.87 -5.82 -13.37
N ARG A 423 -4.10 -5.86 -12.05
CA ARG A 423 -4.64 -7.02 -11.33
C ARG A 423 -6.15 -6.91 -11.15
N ASP A 424 -6.82 -8.05 -11.18
CA ASP A 424 -8.24 -8.17 -10.87
C ASP A 424 -8.52 -9.37 -9.96
N TYR A 425 -9.71 -9.42 -9.37
CA TYR A 425 -10.10 -10.44 -8.40
C TYR A 425 -11.39 -11.16 -8.81
N GLN A 426 -11.43 -12.46 -8.55
CA GLN A 426 -12.63 -13.27 -8.73
C GLN A 426 -12.81 -14.21 -7.55
N TRP A 427 -14.05 -14.38 -7.10
CA TRP A 427 -14.39 -15.39 -6.11
C TRP A 427 -14.25 -16.78 -6.73
N LYS A 428 -13.56 -17.67 -6.02
CA LYS A 428 -13.48 -19.09 -6.37
C LYS A 428 -13.98 -19.93 -5.22
N LYS A 429 -14.66 -21.02 -5.54
CA LYS A 429 -15.03 -22.06 -4.58
C LYS A 429 -13.98 -23.17 -4.63
N LYS A 430 -13.62 -23.71 -3.47
CA LYS A 430 -12.80 -24.93 -3.36
C LYS A 430 -13.42 -25.84 -2.32
N GLN A 431 -13.58 -27.12 -2.68
CA GLN A 431 -13.92 -28.16 -1.72
C GLN A 431 -12.72 -28.48 -0.86
N ILE A 432 -12.95 -28.53 0.45
CA ILE A 432 -11.97 -28.77 1.47
C ILE A 432 -12.61 -29.75 2.47
N GLY A 433 -12.23 -31.03 2.38
CA GLY A 433 -12.98 -32.09 3.06
C GLY A 433 -14.44 -32.06 2.60
N ASN A 434 -15.36 -31.96 3.55
CA ASN A 434 -16.81 -31.88 3.30
C ASN A 434 -17.36 -30.45 3.23
N GLN A 435 -16.48 -29.43 3.26
CA GLN A 435 -16.89 -28.03 3.26
C GLN A 435 -16.52 -27.32 1.95
N THR A 436 -17.46 -26.52 1.44
CA THR A 436 -17.21 -25.62 0.30
C THR A 436 -16.78 -24.26 0.82
N VAL A 437 -15.58 -23.83 0.46
CA VAL A 437 -15.03 -22.55 0.87
C VAL A 437 -14.92 -21.61 -0.32
N SER A 438 -15.44 -20.39 -0.17
CA SER A 438 -15.23 -19.29 -1.11
C SER A 438 -13.99 -18.48 -0.71
N PHE A 439 -13.14 -18.12 -1.68
CA PHE A 439 -11.97 -17.28 -1.45
C PHE A 439 -11.68 -16.38 -2.65
N LEU A 440 -10.99 -15.27 -2.40
CA LEU A 440 -10.67 -14.30 -3.44
C LEU A 440 -9.36 -14.68 -4.17
N SER A 441 -9.45 -14.82 -5.50
CA SER A 441 -8.34 -15.21 -6.35
C SER A 441 -7.95 -14.09 -7.31
N ALA A 442 -6.71 -13.61 -7.18
CA ALA A 442 -6.15 -12.66 -8.14
C ALA A 442 -5.86 -13.31 -9.49
N HIS A 443 -6.02 -12.53 -10.55
CA HIS A 443 -5.66 -12.85 -11.92
C HIS A 443 -5.20 -11.57 -12.65
N ALA A 444 -4.48 -11.74 -13.76
CA ALA A 444 -4.12 -10.61 -14.62
C ALA A 444 -5.34 -10.24 -15.46
N LYS A 445 -5.56 -8.94 -15.67
CA LYS A 445 -6.55 -8.47 -16.64
C LYS A 445 -5.84 -8.28 -17.98
N THR A 446 -6.03 -9.21 -18.91
CA THR A 446 -5.28 -9.24 -20.19
C THR A 446 -5.93 -8.41 -21.29
N ASN A 447 -7.22 -8.06 -21.17
CA ASN A 447 -7.93 -7.23 -22.14
C ASN A 447 -8.60 -6.05 -21.43
N LEU A 448 -7.90 -4.92 -21.35
CA LEU A 448 -8.48 -3.66 -20.85
C LEU A 448 -9.61 -3.13 -21.74
N ASP A 449 -9.66 -3.54 -23.01
CA ASP A 449 -10.67 -3.09 -23.97
C ASP A 449 -11.82 -4.07 -24.21
N SER A 450 -11.68 -5.35 -23.83
CA SER A 450 -12.76 -6.31 -24.04
C SER A 450 -13.81 -6.14 -22.94
N LYS A 451 -15.06 -5.84 -23.32
CA LYS A 451 -16.22 -5.97 -22.43
C LYS A 451 -16.23 -7.39 -21.87
N SER A 452 -15.86 -7.57 -20.60
CA SER A 452 -15.94 -8.88 -19.95
C SER A 452 -17.42 -9.30 -19.95
N LYS A 453 -17.74 -10.37 -20.67
CA LYS A 453 -19.03 -11.06 -20.50
C LYS A 453 -18.93 -11.93 -19.25
N GLU A 454 -18.71 -11.34 -18.09
CA GLU A 454 -18.85 -12.10 -16.85
C GLU A 454 -20.34 -12.34 -16.63
N LYS A 455 -20.74 -13.60 -16.72
CA LYS A 455 -22.07 -14.04 -16.30
C LYS A 455 -22.07 -13.94 -14.77
N SER A 456 -22.91 -13.06 -14.24
CA SER A 456 -23.14 -12.93 -12.81
C SER A 456 -23.60 -14.27 -12.23
N HIS A 457 -22.69 -14.97 -11.57
CA HIS A 457 -23.07 -16.10 -10.73
C HIS A 457 -23.58 -15.52 -9.42
N GLY A 458 -24.83 -15.80 -9.06
CA GLY A 458 -25.62 -15.13 -8.00
C GLY A 458 -25.14 -15.23 -6.54
N LEU A 459 -23.84 -15.20 -6.30
CA LEU A 459 -23.25 -14.69 -5.07
C LEU A 459 -22.99 -13.20 -5.33
N GLY A 460 -23.67 -12.32 -4.59
CA GLY A 460 -23.72 -10.87 -4.82
C GLY A 460 -22.47 -10.33 -5.51
N GLU A 461 -22.66 -9.74 -6.69
CA GLU A 461 -21.58 -9.07 -7.41
C GLU A 461 -20.89 -8.12 -6.44
N ILE A 462 -19.57 -8.29 -6.29
CA ILE A 462 -18.78 -7.20 -5.72
C ILE A 462 -18.94 -6.05 -6.71
N THR A 463 -19.72 -5.03 -6.35
CA THR A 463 -19.73 -3.78 -7.11
C THR A 463 -18.29 -3.23 -7.04
N ASN A 464 -17.58 -3.26 -8.16
CA ASN A 464 -16.13 -3.09 -8.32
C ASN A 464 -15.62 -1.66 -8.08
N SER A 465 -16.30 -0.88 -7.24
CA SER A 465 -16.05 0.54 -7.17
C SER A 465 -15.44 1.01 -5.86
N ALA A 466 -14.16 1.37 -5.95
CA ALA A 466 -13.40 2.13 -4.96
C ALA A 466 -14.04 3.47 -4.54
N ARG A 467 -15.06 3.96 -5.26
CA ARG A 467 -15.57 5.34 -5.14
C ARG A 467 -17.08 5.48 -5.38
N LEU A 468 -17.87 4.40 -5.27
CA LEU A 468 -19.28 4.39 -5.71
C LEU A 468 -19.49 4.76 -7.20
N LEU A 469 -18.41 4.89 -7.99
CA LEU A 469 -18.44 4.90 -9.44
C LEU A 469 -19.14 3.65 -9.96
N ASP A 470 -19.94 3.74 -11.02
CA ASP A 470 -20.40 2.52 -11.66
C ASP A 470 -19.20 1.74 -12.23
N ASP A 471 -19.29 0.41 -12.24
CA ASP A 471 -18.20 -0.47 -12.66
C ASP A 471 -17.70 -0.16 -14.08
N LYS A 472 -18.59 0.22 -15.02
CA LYS A 472 -18.20 0.60 -16.38
C LYS A 472 -17.38 1.88 -16.37
N LYS A 473 -17.70 2.84 -15.49
CA LYS A 473 -16.93 4.07 -15.34
C LYS A 473 -15.55 3.78 -14.75
N PHE A 474 -15.46 2.96 -13.70
CA PHE A 474 -14.18 2.55 -13.14
C PHE A 474 -13.32 1.80 -14.18
N GLU A 475 -13.90 0.84 -14.89
CA GLU A 475 -13.22 0.11 -15.97
C GLU A 475 -12.68 1.05 -17.06
N LYS A 476 -13.52 1.98 -17.54
CA LYS A 476 -13.18 2.87 -18.65
C LYS A 476 -12.17 3.94 -18.26
N GLU A 477 -12.29 4.53 -17.07
CA GLU A 477 -11.51 5.70 -16.65
C GLU A 477 -10.26 5.32 -15.85
N TYR A 478 -10.33 4.26 -15.04
CA TYR A 478 -9.25 3.86 -14.14
C TYR A 478 -8.44 2.70 -14.72
N LYS A 479 -9.04 1.54 -15.03
CA LYS A 479 -8.23 0.37 -15.40
C LYS A 479 -7.40 0.58 -16.67
N LYS A 480 -7.92 1.33 -17.66
CA LYS A 480 -7.18 1.70 -18.88
C LYS A 480 -5.91 2.52 -18.64
N ASN A 481 -5.84 3.19 -17.49
CA ASN A 481 -4.72 4.04 -17.13
C ASN A 481 -3.83 3.40 -16.04
N GLY A 482 -3.93 2.09 -15.83
CA GLY A 482 -3.07 1.33 -14.93
C GLY A 482 -3.52 1.31 -13.48
N TYR A 483 -4.70 1.83 -13.17
CA TYR A 483 -5.27 1.81 -11.82
C TYR A 483 -5.94 0.48 -11.52
N PHE A 484 -5.75 -0.05 -10.32
CA PHE A 484 -6.44 -1.25 -9.84
C PHE A 484 -6.39 -1.38 -8.32
N GLU A 485 -7.31 -2.19 -7.80
CA GLU A 485 -7.41 -2.47 -6.38
C GLU A 485 -6.44 -3.61 -6.01
N VAL A 486 -5.85 -3.55 -4.82
CA VAL A 486 -5.11 -4.65 -4.20
C VAL A 486 -5.68 -4.90 -2.81
N GLU A 487 -6.20 -6.11 -2.61
CA GLU A 487 -6.70 -6.54 -1.30
C GLU A 487 -5.53 -6.63 -0.29
N LEU A 488 -5.74 -6.17 0.95
CA LEU A 488 -4.70 -5.94 1.96
C LEU A 488 -3.87 -7.21 2.29
N THR A 489 -4.49 -8.38 2.31
CA THR A 489 -3.78 -9.65 2.51
C THR A 489 -2.89 -10.00 1.31
N ASP A 490 -3.28 -9.62 0.10
CA ASP A 490 -2.40 -9.69 -1.08
C ASP A 490 -1.28 -8.66 -0.99
N PHE A 491 -1.60 -7.43 -0.61
CA PHE A 491 -0.67 -6.32 -0.52
C PHE A 491 0.52 -6.66 0.39
N THR A 492 0.25 -7.04 1.63
CA THR A 492 1.31 -7.43 2.60
C THR A 492 2.14 -8.64 2.18
N LYS A 493 1.63 -9.48 1.27
CA LYS A 493 2.39 -10.60 0.71
C LYS A 493 3.30 -10.18 -0.44
N ARG A 494 2.91 -9.18 -1.23
CA ARG A 494 3.56 -8.84 -2.51
C ARG A 494 4.43 -7.60 -2.45
N PHE A 495 4.21 -6.73 -1.47
CA PHE A 495 4.95 -5.49 -1.31
C PHE A 495 5.92 -5.61 -0.13
N TRP A 496 7.02 -4.85 -0.19
CA TRP A 496 8.06 -4.85 0.84
C TRP A 496 8.51 -3.45 1.25
N GLY A 497 8.31 -2.43 0.42
CA GLY A 497 8.66 -1.04 0.73
C GLY A 497 7.42 -0.14 0.73
N LEU A 498 7.38 0.79 1.67
CA LEU A 498 6.40 1.87 1.73
C LEU A 498 7.15 3.20 1.89
N THR A 499 6.96 4.11 0.94
CA THR A 499 7.49 5.47 0.97
C THR A 499 6.37 6.46 1.22
N ILE A 500 6.55 7.35 2.20
CA ILE A 500 5.58 8.38 2.57
C ILE A 500 6.30 9.73 2.67
N THR A 501 5.72 10.79 2.10
CA THR A 501 6.26 12.15 2.30
C THR A 501 6.09 12.60 3.74
N LYS A 502 7.12 13.26 4.30
CA LYS A 502 7.09 13.77 5.69
C LYS A 502 5.98 14.81 5.87
N ASN A 503 5.88 15.69 4.88
CA ASN A 503 4.93 16.79 4.86
C ASN A 503 3.79 16.51 3.86
N PRO A 504 2.58 17.03 4.12
CA PRO A 504 1.52 17.05 3.12
C PRO A 504 1.99 17.84 1.90
N LEU A 505 1.46 17.50 0.71
CA LEU A 505 1.69 18.32 -0.46
C LEU A 505 0.96 19.65 -0.28
N ASP A 506 1.71 20.76 -0.33
CA ASP A 506 1.16 22.12 -0.23
C ASP A 506 0.41 22.46 -1.53
N ILE A 507 -0.84 22.01 -1.59
CA ILE A 507 -1.76 22.40 -2.64
C ILE A 507 -2.26 23.78 -2.23
N LYS A 508 -1.66 24.84 -2.79
CA LYS A 508 -2.28 26.16 -2.80
C LYS A 508 -3.59 26.03 -3.57
N VAL A 509 -4.68 25.76 -2.86
CA VAL A 509 -6.02 25.81 -3.44
C VAL A 509 -6.26 27.27 -3.77
N GLU A 510 -5.93 27.68 -5.00
CA GLU A 510 -6.37 28.97 -5.50
C GLU A 510 -7.90 28.96 -5.49
N THR A 511 -8.49 29.66 -4.54
CA THR A 511 -9.93 29.78 -4.32
C THR A 511 -10.66 30.57 -5.43
N ASN A 512 -9.99 30.80 -6.56
CA ASN A 512 -10.42 31.70 -7.63
C ASN A 512 -11.54 31.14 -8.53
N ASN A 513 -12.13 29.99 -8.20
CA ASN A 513 -13.30 29.49 -8.93
C ASN A 513 -14.35 28.90 -7.97
N THR A 514 -15.21 29.78 -7.44
CA THR A 514 -16.30 29.45 -6.50
C THR A 514 -17.25 28.36 -7.02
N SER A 515 -17.37 28.20 -8.34
CA SER A 515 -18.16 27.12 -8.97
C SER A 515 -17.54 25.72 -8.73
N LYS A 516 -16.22 25.58 -8.90
CA LYS A 516 -15.49 24.33 -8.60
C LYS A 516 -15.41 24.07 -7.10
N PHE A 517 -15.31 25.12 -6.28
CA PHE A 517 -15.34 24.99 -4.82
C PHE A 517 -16.69 24.49 -4.30
N ASN A 518 -17.81 24.88 -4.92
CA ASN A 518 -19.13 24.37 -4.56
C ASN A 518 -19.31 22.89 -4.91
N ASN A 519 -18.79 22.45 -6.07
CA ASN A 519 -18.77 21.03 -6.44
C ASN A 519 -17.86 20.22 -5.53
N PHE A 520 -16.64 20.70 -5.25
CA PHE A 520 -15.72 20.08 -4.31
C PHE A 520 -16.31 20.01 -2.89
N LYS A 521 -16.95 21.09 -2.41
CA LYS A 521 -17.63 21.10 -1.11
C LYS A 521 -18.78 20.09 -1.08
N SER A 522 -19.51 19.91 -2.18
CA SER A 522 -20.53 18.88 -2.30
C SER A 522 -19.93 17.47 -2.26
N GLU A 523 -18.89 17.21 -3.05
CA GLU A 523 -18.18 15.92 -3.10
C GLU A 523 -17.52 15.57 -1.77
N TYR A 524 -16.84 16.53 -1.14
CA TYR A 524 -16.23 16.37 0.18
C TYR A 524 -17.29 16.11 1.26
N GLN A 525 -18.42 16.82 1.21
CA GLN A 525 -19.53 16.57 2.13
C GLN A 525 -20.17 15.20 1.88
N GLN A 526 -20.28 14.74 0.63
CA GLN A 526 -20.76 13.39 0.30
C GLN A 526 -19.79 12.32 0.82
N ALA A 527 -18.49 12.48 0.59
CA ALA A 527 -17.46 11.59 1.10
C ALA A 527 -17.45 11.55 2.64
N ARG A 528 -17.58 12.72 3.29
CA ARG A 528 -17.72 12.82 4.75
C ARG A 528 -18.97 12.10 5.26
N LYS A 529 -20.12 12.27 4.60
CA LYS A 529 -21.36 11.58 4.97
C LYS A 529 -21.26 10.07 4.75
N ALA A 530 -20.63 9.62 3.68
CA ALA A 530 -20.36 8.21 3.42
C ALA A 530 -19.48 7.60 4.52
N LYS A 531 -18.42 8.31 4.94
CA LYS A 531 -17.56 7.87 6.05
C LYS A 531 -18.31 7.78 7.38
N ILE A 532 -19.15 8.78 7.68
CA ILE A 532 -20.01 8.77 8.87
C ILE A 532 -21.00 7.59 8.82
N LEU A 533 -21.63 7.35 7.67
CA LEU A 533 -22.55 6.22 7.49
C LEU A 533 -21.87 4.88 7.73
N GLU A 534 -20.66 4.70 7.20
CA GLU A 534 -19.91 3.45 7.41
C GLU A 534 -19.53 3.26 8.88
N GLN A 535 -19.11 4.31 9.58
CA GLN A 535 -18.82 4.24 11.02
C GLN A 535 -20.07 3.84 11.82
N LEU A 536 -21.20 4.51 11.58
CA LEU A 536 -22.46 4.19 12.24
C LEU A 536 -22.94 2.78 11.90
N ARG A 537 -22.70 2.30 10.68
CA ARG A 537 -23.01 0.93 10.27
C ARG A 537 -22.25 -0.09 11.11
N GLN A 538 -20.95 0.13 11.34
CA GLN A 538 -20.15 -0.77 12.17
C GLN A 538 -20.65 -0.79 13.62
N GLU A 539 -20.95 0.38 14.21
CA GLU A 539 -21.55 0.46 15.54
C GLU A 539 -22.89 -0.29 15.62
N ILE A 540 -23.76 -0.16 14.61
CA ILE A 540 -25.07 -0.85 14.56
C ILE A 540 -24.91 -2.38 14.46
N ILE A 541 -23.87 -2.85 13.76
CA ILE A 541 -23.62 -4.30 13.60
C ILE A 541 -23.26 -4.93 14.96
N GLU A 542 -22.52 -4.23 15.81
CA GLU A 542 -22.06 -4.70 17.14
C GLU A 542 -23.16 -4.71 18.23
N ILE A 543 -24.36 -4.20 17.94
CA ILE A 543 -25.48 -4.20 18.89
C ILE A 543 -26.09 -5.59 18.99
N ASP A 544 -26.17 -6.15 20.19
CA ASP A 544 -26.57 -7.55 20.41
C ASP A 544 -28.01 -7.74 20.90
N SER A 545 -28.70 -6.65 21.27
CA SER A 545 -30.10 -6.71 21.74
C SER A 545 -31.00 -5.66 21.10
N PRO A 546 -32.33 -5.92 21.00
CA PRO A 546 -33.31 -4.92 20.60
C PRO A 546 -33.29 -3.67 21.50
N GLU A 547 -33.15 -3.85 22.81
CA GLU A 547 -33.12 -2.76 23.78
C GLU A 547 -31.92 -1.82 23.56
N ASP A 548 -30.74 -2.38 23.29
CA ASP A 548 -29.53 -1.60 22.98
C ASP A 548 -29.67 -0.88 21.63
N LEU A 549 -30.37 -1.47 20.65
CA LEU A 549 -30.65 -0.82 19.36
C LEU A 549 -31.56 0.40 19.55
N ASP A 550 -32.56 0.30 20.42
CA ASP A 550 -33.45 1.42 20.73
C ASP A 550 -32.73 2.53 21.49
N GLN A 551 -31.85 2.19 22.45
CA GLN A 551 -30.99 3.18 23.12
C GLN A 551 -30.04 3.86 22.13
N PHE A 552 -29.46 3.10 21.20
CA PHE A 552 -28.63 3.65 20.14
C PHE A 552 -29.43 4.62 19.25
N LYS A 553 -30.62 4.25 18.78
CA LYS A 553 -31.51 5.12 17.99
C LYS A 553 -31.85 6.43 18.72
N GLN A 554 -32.06 6.38 20.03
CA GLN A 554 -32.35 7.56 20.86
C GLN A 554 -31.14 8.49 20.94
N SER A 555 -29.97 7.96 21.32
CA SER A 555 -28.74 8.76 21.45
C SER A 555 -28.21 9.29 20.12
N LEU A 556 -28.46 8.58 19.02
CA LEU A 556 -28.00 8.94 17.68
C LEU A 556 -28.54 10.30 17.23
N LYS A 557 -29.75 10.69 17.64
CA LYS A 557 -30.37 11.97 17.25
C LYS A 557 -29.58 13.18 17.74
N ASP A 558 -28.86 13.05 18.84
CA ASP A 558 -28.11 14.14 19.47
C ASP A 558 -26.65 14.22 19.00
N ARG A 559 -26.14 13.12 18.42
CA ARG A 559 -24.77 13.02 17.89
C ARG A 559 -24.51 14.03 16.76
N SER A 560 -23.27 14.53 16.72
CA SER A 560 -22.83 15.52 15.73
C SER A 560 -22.85 14.95 14.31
N GLU A 561 -22.58 13.65 14.19
CA GLU A 561 -22.56 12.82 13.01
C GLU A 561 -23.93 12.79 12.34
N PHE A 562 -24.99 12.52 13.11
CA PHE A 562 -26.35 12.50 12.61
C PHE A 562 -26.80 13.88 12.13
N LYS A 563 -26.38 14.96 12.82
CA LYS A 563 -26.61 16.35 12.38
C LYS A 563 -25.94 16.62 11.02
N VAL A 564 -24.74 16.09 10.78
CA VAL A 564 -24.06 16.17 9.48
C VAL A 564 -24.85 15.41 8.40
N LEU A 565 -25.32 14.19 8.68
CA LEU A 565 -26.15 13.42 7.73
C LEU A 565 -27.45 14.16 7.36
N LYS A 566 -28.14 14.73 8.36
CA LYS A 566 -29.40 15.48 8.22
C LYS A 566 -29.24 16.80 7.46
N THR A 567 -28.03 17.37 7.39
CA THR A 567 -27.81 18.65 6.70
C THR A 567 -28.05 18.49 5.19
N GLY A 568 -29.21 18.96 4.70
CA GLY A 568 -29.56 18.92 3.26
C GLY A 568 -28.54 19.67 2.41
N GLN A 569 -28.13 19.10 1.28
CA GLN A 569 -27.17 19.75 0.35
C GLN A 569 -27.89 20.67 -0.64
N GLY A 570 -29.12 20.34 -1.04
CA GLY A 570 -29.94 21.14 -1.94
C GLY A 570 -30.77 22.20 -1.21
N THR A 571 -30.93 23.37 -1.85
CA THR A 571 -31.77 24.46 -1.35
C THR A 571 -33.21 24.00 -1.10
N ILE A 572 -33.75 23.16 -1.98
CA ILE A 572 -35.09 22.57 -1.84
C ILE A 572 -35.18 21.65 -0.62
N THR A 573 -34.20 20.77 -0.42
CA THR A 573 -34.15 19.86 0.74
C THR A 573 -34.12 20.62 2.06
N LYS A 574 -33.40 21.75 2.11
CA LYS A 574 -33.35 22.63 3.30
C LYS A 574 -34.67 23.37 3.53
N ILE A 575 -35.29 23.91 2.47
CA ILE A 575 -36.56 24.67 2.58
C ILE A 575 -37.71 23.75 2.99
N MET A 576 -37.76 22.54 2.44
CA MET A 576 -38.86 21.60 2.64
C MET A 576 -38.63 20.63 3.81
N ASN A 577 -37.51 20.75 4.54
CA ASN A 577 -37.10 19.84 5.62
C ASN A 577 -37.20 18.35 5.24
N LEU A 578 -36.87 18.03 3.97
CA LEU A 578 -36.93 16.67 3.46
C LEU A 578 -35.81 15.82 4.08
N LYS A 579 -36.09 14.53 4.30
CA LYS A 579 -35.04 13.56 4.67
C LYS A 579 -33.96 13.55 3.60
N THR A 580 -32.71 13.50 4.02
CA THR A 580 -31.58 13.36 3.09
C THR A 580 -31.41 11.89 2.73
N SER A 581 -30.88 11.60 1.54
CA SER A 581 -30.56 10.22 1.12
C SER A 581 -29.63 9.52 2.11
N SER A 582 -28.76 10.27 2.79
CA SER A 582 -27.90 9.72 3.83
C SER A 582 -28.67 9.35 5.11
N VAL A 583 -29.70 10.11 5.48
CA VAL A 583 -30.57 9.73 6.61
C VAL A 583 -31.43 8.51 6.24
N GLU A 584 -31.93 8.44 5.01
CA GLU A 584 -32.67 7.27 4.51
C GLU A 584 -31.79 6.01 4.54
N ALA A 585 -30.55 6.09 4.04
CA ALA A 585 -29.62 4.97 4.08
C ALA A 585 -29.31 4.49 5.51
N LEU A 586 -29.20 5.42 6.47
CA LEU A 586 -29.01 5.07 7.88
C LEU A 586 -30.26 4.38 8.47
N GLU A 587 -31.46 4.88 8.15
CA GLU A 587 -32.71 4.26 8.57
C GLU A 587 -32.86 2.84 7.99
N ASP A 588 -32.45 2.62 6.74
CA ASP A 588 -32.43 1.29 6.13
C ASP A 588 -31.49 0.33 6.87
N ILE A 589 -30.30 0.78 7.27
CA ILE A 589 -29.35 -0.02 8.06
C ILE A 589 -29.96 -0.39 9.42
N LEU A 590 -30.58 0.57 10.11
CA LEU A 590 -31.24 0.34 11.40
C LEU A 590 -32.40 -0.67 11.26
N ASN A 591 -33.22 -0.52 10.23
CA ASN A 591 -34.35 -1.41 9.95
C ASN A 591 -33.87 -2.83 9.60
N GLN A 592 -32.76 -2.98 8.88
CA GLN A 592 -32.16 -4.30 8.60
C GLN A 592 -31.71 -4.99 9.89
N LYS A 593 -31.07 -4.25 10.80
CA LYS A 593 -30.65 -4.79 12.11
C LYS A 593 -31.86 -5.18 12.96
N GLU A 594 -32.90 -4.37 13.00
CA GLU A 594 -34.15 -4.67 13.71
C GLU A 594 -34.81 -5.98 13.22
N ARG A 595 -34.93 -6.14 11.89
CA ARG A 595 -35.42 -7.39 11.29
C ARG A 595 -34.54 -8.60 11.62
N SER A 596 -33.24 -8.40 11.81
CA SER A 596 -32.33 -9.49 12.19
C SER A 596 -32.67 -10.04 13.58
N PHE A 597 -33.10 -9.19 14.52
CA PHE A 597 -33.57 -9.64 15.84
C PHE A 597 -34.90 -10.40 15.75
N ASP A 598 -35.85 -9.93 14.94
CA ASP A 598 -37.12 -10.62 14.72
C ASP A 598 -36.90 -12.04 14.16
N SER A 599 -35.92 -12.19 13.27
CA SER A 599 -35.58 -13.47 12.65
C SER A 599 -34.92 -14.47 13.61
N MET A 600 -34.30 -14.00 14.71
CA MET A 600 -33.71 -14.86 15.75
C MET A 600 -34.74 -15.35 16.79
N SER A 601 -35.93 -14.75 16.82
CA SER A 601 -36.96 -15.01 17.85
C SER A 601 -37.89 -16.25 17.69
N PRO A 602 -37.75 -17.20 16.73
CA PRO A 602 -38.64 -18.38 16.74
C PRO A 602 -38.32 -19.44 17.81
N ASN A 603 -37.10 -19.50 18.34
CA ASN A 603 -36.65 -20.60 19.22
C ASN A 603 -36.55 -20.24 20.72
N PHE A 604 -36.87 -19.00 21.11
CA PHE A 604 -36.84 -18.57 22.52
C PHE A 604 -38.23 -18.31 23.12
N LYS A 605 -39.30 -18.62 22.38
CA LYS A 605 -40.68 -18.68 22.89
C LYS A 605 -41.18 -20.12 22.91
N LYS A 606 -40.54 -20.98 23.70
CA LYS A 606 -41.13 -22.23 24.21
C LYS A 606 -40.54 -22.59 25.55
#